data_AF-A0A1G4QJA3-F1
#
_entry.id   AF-A0A1G4QJA3-F1
#
_cell.length_a   1.000
_cell.length_b   1.000
_cell.length_c   1.000
_cell.angle_alpha   90.00
_cell.angle_beta   90.00
_cell.angle_gamma   90.00
#
_symmetry.space_group_name_H-M   'P 1'
#
loop_
_entity.id
_entity.type
_entity.pdbx_description
1 polymer ?
#
loop_
_entity_poly.entity_id
_entity_poly.type
_entity_poly.pdbx_seq_one_letter_code
_entity_poly.pdbx_strand_id
1 'polypeptide(L)'
;MSENIAEKVDEITTTTEPPKLLSLEIKDDNYDDKIDALNVFATVSIRDYLDIANIIKKNNDLQRKRVASNSTVYALLKEDMLNGCLIPAIVLAVDQSNSGQKSDKRAKVDYDEITKIIRDHALNLKLLDGLQRTNIMLDLQTDLISENGKTGEQIEADKLRLETFYNRQIRLEVYVNINRFGILYRMLTLNTGQTPMSVRHQIEILYSDYYVKEKDGIILIREAFESYKTVKVGQYKFSDVIEGVTSYIDGSEFPLDRFDLLNYIKSLKKLSEEDNKEDIFEEFLAVYHLFVKKIIEKSEAWKFNYNELTAENLSFFPIVGNDKNEETVRLAPFGNDASQVFLKSQVFTGLGAALSNLKSRGIVATIDELKEVIPSIKFKTNPKDAFENLVVRLEQIRKESRKIGESQRTFFKFFFISLFNKHNDDEYLVIEDAVESAFQRTT
;
A
#
# COMPACT_ATOMS: atom_id res chain seq x y z
N MET A 1 19.92 27.39 30.12
CA MET A 1 20.20 26.08 30.74
C MET A 1 19.00 25.18 30.52
N SER A 2 18.97 24.53 29.37
CA SER A 2 18.11 23.38 29.03
C SER A 2 18.40 23.03 27.58
N GLU A 3 19.65 22.64 27.33
CA GLU A 3 20.05 21.86 26.15
C GLU A 3 20.09 20.39 26.56
N ASN A 4 19.95 19.50 25.58
CA ASN A 4 20.36 18.10 25.60
C ASN A 4 19.56 17.09 26.44
N ILE A 5 18.45 16.58 25.88
CA ILE A 5 18.01 15.19 26.10
C ILE A 5 17.52 14.51 24.79
N ALA A 6 17.12 15.25 23.75
CA ALA A 6 16.58 14.66 22.51
C ALA A 6 17.63 14.25 21.45
N GLU A 7 18.89 14.66 21.57
CA GLU A 7 19.93 14.45 20.53
C GLU A 7 20.89 13.28 20.80
N LYS A 8 20.66 12.45 21.84
CA LYS A 8 21.60 11.38 22.23
C LYS A 8 21.13 9.94 22.02
N VAL A 9 20.06 9.72 21.26
CA VAL A 9 19.60 8.37 20.91
C VAL A 9 19.84 8.02 19.41
N ASP A 10 20.33 8.98 18.61
CA ASP A 10 20.57 8.78 17.16
C ASP A 10 22.03 8.46 16.78
N GLU A 11 22.94 8.30 17.73
CA GLU A 11 24.31 7.82 17.47
C GLU A 11 24.47 6.32 17.72
N ILE A 12 23.72 5.50 16.99
CA ILE A 12 24.16 4.13 16.67
C ILE A 12 24.38 4.09 15.17
N THR A 13 25.64 4.41 14.82
CA THR A 13 26.36 4.05 13.58
C THR A 13 25.47 3.65 12.39
N THR A 14 25.40 4.57 11.42
CA THR A 14 25.13 4.26 10.02
C THR A 14 26.20 3.33 9.47
N THR A 15 26.08 2.02 9.71
CA THR A 15 26.77 1.03 8.89
C THR A 15 25.87 0.72 7.71
N THR A 16 26.20 1.35 6.57
CA THR A 16 25.75 0.94 5.23
C THR A 16 26.48 -0.31 4.74
N GLU A 17 27.28 -0.95 5.59
CA GLU A 17 27.97 -2.19 5.26
C GLU A 17 26.98 -3.36 5.24
N PRO A 18 27.02 -4.22 4.21
CA PRO A 18 26.17 -5.40 4.15
C PRO A 18 26.48 -6.35 5.32
N PRO A 19 25.48 -7.09 5.83
CA PRO A 19 25.65 -7.98 6.96
C PRO A 19 26.67 -9.08 6.65
N LYS A 20 27.54 -9.42 7.60
CA LYS A 20 28.66 -10.35 7.31
C LYS A 20 28.18 -11.78 7.09
N LEU A 21 27.12 -12.24 7.76
CA LEU A 21 26.50 -13.56 7.59
C LEU A 21 27.52 -14.71 7.59
N LEU A 22 28.47 -14.69 8.51
CA LEU A 22 29.58 -15.66 8.57
C LEU A 22 29.12 -17.06 9.00
N SER A 23 28.02 -17.12 9.75
CA SER A 23 27.42 -18.35 10.27
C SER A 23 26.25 -18.86 9.44
N LEU A 24 25.91 -18.19 8.33
CA LEU A 24 24.83 -18.65 7.45
C LEU A 24 25.29 -19.93 6.74
N GLU A 25 24.53 -21.00 6.91
CA GLU A 25 24.79 -22.28 6.28
C GLU A 25 23.51 -22.79 5.62
N ILE A 26 23.54 -22.91 4.29
CA ILE A 26 22.43 -23.46 3.52
C ILE A 26 22.43 -24.98 3.67
N LYS A 27 21.27 -25.53 4.02
CA LYS A 27 21.07 -26.96 4.31
C LYS A 27 20.31 -27.68 3.20
N ASP A 28 19.37 -27.00 2.56
CA ASP A 28 18.52 -27.57 1.51
C ASP A 28 18.02 -26.46 0.58
N ASP A 29 17.67 -26.85 -0.64
CA ASP A 29 17.10 -25.97 -1.66
C ASP A 29 16.01 -26.69 -2.48
N ASN A 30 14.90 -25.98 -2.72
CA ASN A 30 13.80 -26.49 -3.53
C ASN A 30 13.23 -25.38 -4.40
N TYR A 31 12.89 -25.70 -5.65
CA TYR A 31 12.22 -24.75 -6.52
C TYR A 31 10.69 -24.83 -6.34
N ASP A 32 10.04 -23.68 -6.15
CA ASP A 32 8.59 -23.57 -6.07
C ASP A 32 8.01 -23.14 -7.42
N ASP A 33 7.47 -24.11 -8.16
CA ASP A 33 6.84 -23.90 -9.47
C ASP A 33 5.61 -22.97 -9.44
N LYS A 34 4.94 -22.82 -8.29
CA LYS A 34 3.72 -22.02 -8.20
C LYS A 34 4.02 -20.52 -8.25
N ILE A 35 5.12 -20.11 -7.63
CA ILE A 35 5.53 -18.71 -7.50
C ILE A 35 6.83 -18.39 -8.26
N ASP A 36 7.39 -19.39 -8.95
CA ASP A 36 8.58 -19.27 -9.78
C ASP A 36 9.82 -18.79 -9.01
N ALA A 37 10.04 -19.35 -7.81
CA ALA A 37 11.11 -18.91 -6.91
C ALA A 37 11.91 -20.07 -6.34
N LEU A 38 13.20 -19.84 -6.10
CA LEU A 38 14.04 -20.78 -5.36
C LEU A 38 13.81 -20.57 -3.86
N ASN A 39 13.41 -21.63 -3.16
CA ASN A 39 13.32 -21.65 -1.71
C ASN A 39 14.59 -22.29 -1.13
N VAL A 40 15.22 -21.61 -0.19
CA VAL A 40 16.45 -22.07 0.44
C VAL A 40 16.24 -22.14 1.95
N PHE A 41 16.53 -23.30 2.52
CA PHE A 41 16.48 -23.53 3.95
C PHE A 41 17.89 -23.47 4.53
N ALA A 42 18.09 -22.60 5.52
CA ALA A 42 19.41 -22.32 6.09
C ALA A 42 19.37 -22.27 7.62
N THR A 43 20.54 -22.42 8.23
CA THR A 43 20.77 -22.12 9.65
C THR A 43 21.66 -20.89 9.78
N VAL A 44 21.41 -20.07 10.78
CA VAL A 44 22.21 -18.87 11.06
C VAL A 44 22.28 -18.62 12.57
N SER A 45 23.38 -18.05 13.05
CA SER A 45 23.43 -17.58 14.44
C SER A 45 22.47 -16.41 14.66
N ILE A 46 21.94 -16.28 15.88
CA ILE A 46 21.11 -15.14 16.25
C ILE A 46 21.86 -13.82 16.05
N ARG A 47 23.18 -13.79 16.32
CA ARG A 47 24.01 -12.60 16.08
C ARG A 47 23.92 -12.13 14.63
N ASP A 48 24.22 -13.01 13.67
CA ASP A 48 24.22 -12.67 12.25
C ASP A 48 22.80 -12.35 11.74
N TYR A 49 21.77 -13.03 12.28
CA TYR A 49 20.39 -12.69 11.97
C TYR A 49 20.00 -11.30 12.47
N LEU A 50 20.48 -10.86 13.64
CA LEU A 50 20.15 -9.55 14.18
C LEU A 50 20.71 -8.40 13.34
N ASP A 51 21.82 -8.63 12.63
CA ASP A 51 22.32 -7.67 11.64
C ASP A 51 21.30 -7.46 10.50
N ILE A 52 20.73 -8.56 9.97
CA ILE A 52 19.63 -8.49 9.00
C ILE A 52 18.39 -7.83 9.63
N ALA A 53 18.02 -8.26 10.83
CA ALA A 53 16.80 -7.79 11.49
C ALA A 53 16.79 -6.28 11.73
N ASN A 54 17.94 -5.70 12.09
CA ASN A 54 18.09 -4.26 12.27
C ASN A 54 17.92 -3.47 10.96
N ILE A 55 18.37 -4.03 9.84
CA ILE A 55 18.14 -3.47 8.50
C ILE A 55 16.66 -3.55 8.15
N ILE A 56 16.07 -4.75 8.27
CA ILE A 56 14.66 -5.02 7.98
C ILE A 56 13.73 -4.13 8.83
N LYS A 57 14.01 -3.96 10.12
CA LYS A 57 13.18 -3.15 11.04
C LYS A 57 13.10 -1.69 10.60
N LYS A 58 14.19 -1.11 10.09
CA LYS A 58 14.20 0.27 9.57
C LYS A 58 13.35 0.43 8.31
N ASN A 59 13.23 -0.62 7.49
CA ASN A 59 12.47 -0.61 6.23
C ASN A 59 10.99 -1.06 6.40
N ASN A 60 10.59 -1.47 7.60
CA ASN A 60 9.32 -2.15 7.88
C ASN A 60 8.26 -1.30 8.58
N ASP A 61 8.28 0.02 8.43
CA ASP A 61 7.24 0.90 9.02
C ASP A 61 5.79 0.50 8.67
N LEU A 62 5.62 -0.17 7.53
CA LEU A 62 4.34 -0.65 7.01
C LEU A 62 3.99 -2.06 7.49
N GLN A 63 4.81 -2.71 8.31
CA GLN A 63 4.43 -3.98 8.94
C GLN A 63 3.58 -3.73 10.18
N ARG A 64 2.72 -4.71 10.53
CA ARG A 64 1.80 -4.61 11.67
C ARG A 64 2.51 -4.07 12.91
N LYS A 65 1.93 -3.01 13.50
CA LYS A 65 2.41 -2.43 14.77
C LYS A 65 2.52 -3.52 15.84
N ARG A 66 3.55 -3.38 16.67
CA ARG A 66 3.79 -4.20 17.86
C ARG A 66 2.48 -4.43 18.61
N VAL A 67 2.17 -5.68 18.94
CA VAL A 67 1.10 -5.96 19.91
C VAL A 67 1.62 -5.49 21.26
N ALA A 68 0.88 -4.60 21.94
CA ALA A 68 1.32 -3.98 23.19
C ALA A 68 1.85 -5.03 24.17
N SER A 69 3.10 -4.82 24.60
CA SER A 69 3.98 -5.80 25.25
C SER A 69 3.71 -6.01 26.74
N ASN A 70 2.45 -6.08 27.16
CA ASN A 70 2.11 -6.27 28.57
C ASN A 70 1.54 -7.65 28.89
N SER A 71 1.65 -8.63 27.98
CA SER A 71 1.23 -10.00 28.28
C SER A 71 2.41 -10.83 28.78
N THR A 72 2.19 -11.57 29.86
CA THR A 72 3.07 -12.59 30.45
C THR A 72 3.68 -13.55 29.43
N VAL A 73 3.03 -13.72 28.27
CA VAL A 73 3.48 -14.53 27.14
C VAL A 73 4.76 -14.02 26.49
N TYR A 74 4.94 -12.70 26.34
CA TYR A 74 6.16 -12.13 25.75
C TYR A 74 7.37 -12.29 26.67
N ALA A 75 7.16 -12.12 27.98
CA ALA A 75 8.19 -12.35 28.97
C ALA A 75 8.61 -13.83 29.00
N LEU A 76 7.63 -14.75 28.95
CA LEU A 76 7.88 -16.18 28.88
C LEU A 76 8.69 -16.54 27.63
N LEU A 77 8.33 -16.03 26.45
CA LEU A 77 9.06 -16.35 25.22
C LEU A 77 10.49 -15.80 25.25
N LYS A 78 10.75 -14.64 25.87
CA LYS A 78 12.14 -14.16 26.09
C LYS A 78 12.94 -15.14 26.95
N GLU A 79 12.37 -15.62 28.05
CA GLU A 79 13.01 -16.59 28.93
C GLU A 79 13.24 -17.93 28.23
N ASP A 80 12.25 -18.43 27.50
CA ASP A 80 12.35 -19.64 26.68
C ASP A 80 13.46 -19.53 25.63
N MET A 81 13.55 -18.38 24.96
CA MET A 81 14.62 -18.09 24.00
C MET A 81 16.00 -17.97 24.65
N LEU A 82 16.09 -17.63 25.94
CA LEU A 82 17.31 -17.71 26.76
C LEU A 82 17.60 -19.12 27.26
N ASN A 83 16.60 -19.99 27.35
CA ASN A 83 16.75 -21.37 27.84
C ASN A 83 16.99 -22.42 26.74
N GLY A 84 16.75 -22.07 25.47
CA GLY A 84 17.15 -22.88 24.31
C GLY A 84 15.98 -23.27 23.42
N CYS A 85 14.85 -22.59 23.58
CA CYS A 85 13.63 -22.86 22.83
C CYS A 85 13.88 -22.72 21.32
N LEU A 86 13.57 -23.80 20.60
CA LEU A 86 13.59 -23.81 19.15
C LEU A 86 12.31 -23.11 18.64
N ILE A 87 12.50 -22.01 17.92
CA ILE A 87 11.41 -21.28 17.27
C ILE A 87 11.19 -21.82 15.84
N PRO A 88 9.98 -21.65 15.28
CA PRO A 88 9.76 -21.90 13.86
C PRO A 88 10.69 -21.03 13.01
N ALA A 89 10.92 -21.43 11.75
CA ALA A 89 11.82 -20.70 10.85
C ALA A 89 11.35 -19.28 10.58
N ILE A 90 12.29 -18.34 10.52
CA ILE A 90 12.00 -16.98 10.02
C ILE A 90 11.97 -17.04 8.50
N VAL A 91 10.91 -16.50 7.89
CA VAL A 91 10.71 -16.56 6.45
C VAL A 91 10.99 -15.21 5.81
N LEU A 92 11.97 -15.17 4.91
CA LEU A 92 12.43 -13.99 4.19
C LEU A 92 12.19 -14.13 2.68
N ALA A 93 12.12 -13.00 2.00
CA ALA A 93 12.05 -12.92 0.55
C ALA A 93 13.05 -11.89 0.03
N VAL A 94 13.73 -12.22 -1.07
CA VAL A 94 14.54 -11.28 -1.84
C VAL A 94 14.04 -11.24 -3.28
N ASP A 95 13.63 -10.05 -3.71
CA ASP A 95 13.21 -9.77 -5.08
C ASP A 95 14.43 -9.27 -5.87
N GLN A 96 14.76 -9.94 -6.97
CA GLN A 96 15.80 -9.52 -7.92
C GLN A 96 15.25 -9.25 -9.32
N SER A 97 13.97 -8.91 -9.46
CA SER A 97 13.36 -8.63 -10.77
C SER A 97 14.15 -7.64 -11.67
N ASN A 98 15.03 -6.81 -11.09
CA ASN A 98 15.90 -5.87 -11.82
C ASN A 98 17.27 -6.41 -12.24
N SER A 99 17.66 -7.65 -11.88
CA SER A 99 18.99 -8.20 -12.24
C SER A 99 19.03 -8.91 -13.60
N GLY A 100 17.88 -9.09 -14.27
CA GLY A 100 17.79 -9.66 -15.62
C GLY A 100 18.21 -11.14 -15.74
N GLN A 101 18.62 -11.79 -14.65
CA GLN A 101 19.02 -13.19 -14.63
C GLN A 101 17.79 -14.08 -14.39
N LYS A 102 17.27 -14.66 -15.48
CA LYS A 102 16.41 -15.84 -15.37
C LYS A 102 17.28 -17.01 -14.92
N SER A 103 17.11 -17.46 -13.69
CA SER A 103 17.78 -18.66 -13.20
C SER A 103 17.29 -19.88 -14.00
N ASP A 104 18.23 -20.68 -14.50
CA ASP A 104 17.89 -21.96 -15.10
C ASP A 104 17.39 -22.89 -13.99
N LYS A 105 16.10 -23.26 -14.05
CA LYS A 105 15.40 -24.10 -13.05
C LYS A 105 16.07 -25.46 -12.81
N ARG A 106 17.01 -25.87 -13.68
CA ARG A 106 17.68 -27.17 -13.63
C ARG A 106 19.18 -27.09 -13.35
N ALA A 107 19.72 -25.88 -13.18
CA ALA A 107 21.11 -25.72 -12.77
C ALA A 107 21.29 -26.10 -11.30
N LYS A 108 22.45 -26.69 -10.96
CA LYS A 108 22.82 -26.92 -9.57
C LYS A 108 22.91 -25.57 -8.87
N VAL A 109 22.24 -25.43 -7.73
CA VAL A 109 22.27 -24.19 -6.94
C VAL A 109 23.66 -24.00 -6.34
N ASP A 110 24.23 -22.81 -6.53
CA ASP A 110 25.48 -22.39 -5.90
C ASP A 110 25.16 -21.68 -4.58
N TYR A 111 25.42 -22.35 -3.47
CA TYR A 111 25.16 -21.83 -2.12
C TYR A 111 26.00 -20.59 -1.77
N ASP A 112 27.20 -20.44 -2.36
CA ASP A 112 28.03 -19.26 -2.15
C ASP A 112 27.44 -18.04 -2.87
N GLU A 113 26.88 -18.26 -4.07
CA GLU A 113 26.14 -17.23 -4.81
C GLU A 113 24.88 -16.81 -4.07
N ILE A 114 24.08 -17.77 -3.57
CA ILE A 114 22.88 -17.46 -2.79
C ILE A 114 23.22 -16.67 -1.52
N THR A 115 24.26 -17.08 -0.80
CA THR A 115 24.72 -16.35 0.40
C THR A 115 25.11 -14.91 0.08
N LYS A 116 25.81 -14.67 -1.05
CA LYS A 116 26.11 -13.32 -1.54
C LYS A 116 24.84 -12.54 -1.88
N ILE A 117 23.89 -13.16 -2.56
CA ILE A 117 22.61 -12.53 -2.90
C ILE A 117 21.89 -12.02 -1.64
N ILE A 118 21.77 -12.86 -0.61
CA ILE A 118 21.13 -12.50 0.65
C ILE A 118 21.86 -11.35 1.35
N ARG A 119 23.20 -11.39 1.34
CA ARG A 119 24.06 -10.35 1.92
C ARG A 119 23.91 -9.02 1.20
N ASP A 120 24.11 -9.02 -0.11
CA ASP A 120 24.24 -7.82 -0.94
C ASP A 120 22.89 -7.11 -1.11
N HIS A 121 21.79 -7.87 -1.03
CA HIS A 121 20.42 -7.36 -1.13
C HIS A 121 19.72 -7.28 0.24
N ALA A 122 20.48 -7.23 1.35
CA ALA A 122 19.90 -7.21 2.69
C ALA A 122 18.92 -6.05 2.93
N LEU A 123 19.13 -4.90 2.26
CA LEU A 123 18.22 -3.75 2.30
C LEU A 123 16.85 -4.04 1.67
N ASN A 124 16.81 -4.94 0.69
CA ASN A 124 15.61 -5.29 -0.06
C ASN A 124 14.92 -6.55 0.48
N LEU A 125 15.46 -7.15 1.56
CA LEU A 125 14.85 -8.32 2.19
C LEU A 125 13.49 -7.96 2.79
N LYS A 126 12.45 -8.70 2.40
CA LYS A 126 11.11 -8.60 2.97
C LYS A 126 10.88 -9.74 3.94
N LEU A 127 10.51 -9.41 5.17
CA LEU A 127 10.11 -10.40 6.19
C LEU A 127 8.67 -10.85 5.92
N LEU A 128 8.49 -12.10 5.50
CA LEU A 128 7.17 -12.68 5.17
C LEU A 128 6.48 -13.26 6.40
N ASP A 129 7.25 -13.93 7.26
CA ASP A 129 6.81 -14.46 8.55
C ASP A 129 7.97 -14.40 9.55
N GLY A 130 7.67 -14.10 10.81
CA GLY A 130 8.67 -14.00 11.87
C GLY A 130 8.66 -12.69 12.65
N LEU A 131 7.86 -11.70 12.26
CA LEU A 131 7.92 -10.34 12.84
C LEU A 131 7.92 -10.29 14.37
N GLN A 132 7.04 -11.04 15.02
CA GLN A 132 7.01 -11.06 16.50
C GLN A 132 8.25 -11.74 17.09
N ARG A 133 8.75 -12.81 16.47
CA ARG A 133 10.00 -13.49 16.88
C ARG A 133 11.20 -12.57 16.71
N THR A 134 11.27 -11.86 15.58
CA THR A 134 12.28 -10.83 15.30
C THR A 134 12.27 -9.72 16.35
N ASN A 135 11.09 -9.16 16.65
CA ASN A 135 10.96 -8.11 17.64
C ASN A 135 11.36 -8.58 19.04
N ILE A 136 10.99 -9.80 19.42
CA ILE A 136 11.39 -10.38 20.72
C ILE A 136 12.91 -10.54 20.80
N MET A 137 13.56 -11.01 19.73
CA MET A 137 15.02 -11.13 19.71
C MET A 137 15.72 -9.78 19.85
N LEU A 138 15.22 -8.74 19.17
CA LEU A 138 15.73 -7.37 19.27
C LEU A 138 15.48 -6.76 20.66
N ASP A 139 14.30 -6.98 21.23
CA ASP A 139 13.95 -6.53 22.58
C ASP A 139 14.84 -7.22 23.61
N LEU A 140 15.05 -8.54 23.48
CA LEU A 140 15.92 -9.31 24.37
C LEU A 140 17.38 -8.85 24.28
N GLN A 141 17.88 -8.59 23.08
CA GLN A 141 19.21 -7.99 22.88
C GLN A 141 19.31 -6.64 23.62
N THR A 142 18.31 -5.77 23.44
CA THR A 142 18.27 -4.45 24.09
C THR A 142 18.24 -4.57 25.62
N ASP A 143 17.41 -5.47 26.15
CA ASP A 143 17.28 -5.70 27.59
C ASP A 143 18.59 -6.19 28.22
N LEU A 144 19.33 -7.07 27.54
CA LEU A 144 20.60 -7.63 28.02
C LEU A 144 21.77 -6.65 27.89
N ILE A 145 21.77 -5.77 26.88
CA ILE A 145 22.78 -4.72 26.71
C ILE A 145 22.56 -3.57 27.69
N SER A 146 21.31 -3.26 28.05
CA SER A 146 20.99 -2.16 28.96
C SER A 146 21.64 -2.35 30.33
N GLU A 147 22.45 -1.38 30.74
CA GLU A 147 23.08 -1.31 32.06
C GLU A 147 22.22 -0.53 33.07
N ASN A 148 21.17 0.14 32.60
CA ASN A 148 20.34 1.03 33.44
C ASN A 148 19.65 0.25 34.56
N GLY A 149 19.94 0.65 35.81
CA GLY A 149 19.31 0.09 37.01
C GLY A 149 19.84 -1.28 37.44
N LYS A 150 20.97 -1.73 36.89
CA LYS A 150 21.58 -3.04 37.20
C LYS A 150 22.85 -2.91 38.04
N THR A 151 23.12 -3.91 38.88
CA THR A 151 24.38 -4.03 39.62
C THR A 151 25.49 -4.59 38.72
N GLY A 152 26.76 -4.43 39.11
CA GLY A 152 27.89 -4.96 38.34
C GLY A 152 27.83 -6.48 38.13
N GLU A 153 27.34 -7.23 39.12
CA GLU A 153 27.12 -8.68 39.00
C GLU A 153 26.03 -9.02 37.98
N GLN A 154 24.95 -8.23 37.93
CA GLN A 154 23.87 -8.42 36.96
C GLN A 154 24.33 -8.12 35.54
N ILE A 155 25.14 -7.07 35.35
CA ILE A 155 25.70 -6.72 34.04
C ILE A 155 26.58 -7.86 33.51
N GLU A 156 27.43 -8.44 34.35
CA GLU A 156 28.31 -9.53 33.93
C GLU A 156 27.53 -10.82 33.63
N ALA A 157 26.51 -11.13 34.43
CA ALA A 157 25.60 -12.25 34.16
C ALA A 157 24.84 -12.06 32.83
N ASP A 158 24.40 -10.84 32.54
CA ASP A 158 23.69 -10.53 31.30
C ASP A 158 24.61 -10.57 30.07
N LYS A 159 25.88 -10.18 30.18
CA LYS A 159 26.87 -10.39 29.10
C LYS A 159 27.05 -11.87 28.76
N LEU A 160 27.15 -12.74 29.77
CA LEU A 160 27.27 -14.18 29.55
C LEU A 160 26.00 -14.75 28.88
N ARG A 161 24.82 -14.31 29.32
CA ARG A 161 23.53 -14.67 28.70
C ARG A 161 23.44 -14.17 27.27
N LEU A 162 23.92 -12.95 27.00
CA LEU A 162 23.94 -12.34 25.68
C LEU A 162 24.83 -13.13 24.72
N GLU A 163 26.04 -13.50 25.13
CA GLU A 163 26.92 -14.34 24.31
C GLU A 163 26.31 -15.72 24.05
N THR A 164 25.68 -16.31 25.07
CA THR A 164 24.95 -17.59 24.92
C THR A 164 23.79 -17.46 23.94
N PHE A 165 23.05 -16.36 24.01
CA PHE A 165 21.94 -16.05 23.11
C PHE A 165 22.42 -15.86 21.67
N TYR A 166 23.45 -15.03 21.47
CA TYR A 166 24.03 -14.73 20.16
C TYR A 166 24.53 -15.95 19.41
N ASN A 167 25.12 -16.92 20.10
CA ASN A 167 25.69 -18.12 19.50
C ASN A 167 24.65 -19.19 19.15
N ARG A 168 23.38 -19.02 19.53
CA ARG A 168 22.32 -19.97 19.18
C ARG A 168 22.00 -19.92 17.71
N GLN A 169 21.71 -21.09 17.17
CA GLN A 169 21.31 -21.26 15.78
C GLN A 169 19.79 -21.18 15.65
N ILE A 170 19.33 -20.40 14.68
CA ILE A 170 17.92 -20.36 14.25
C ILE A 170 17.82 -20.81 12.80
N ARG A 171 16.60 -21.16 12.39
CA ARG A 171 16.30 -21.57 11.02
C ARG A 171 15.81 -20.37 10.23
N LEU A 172 16.34 -20.22 9.02
CA LEU A 172 15.86 -19.29 8.01
C LEU A 172 15.29 -20.08 6.83
N GLU A 173 14.20 -19.58 6.30
CA GLU A 173 13.68 -19.97 4.99
C GLU A 173 13.70 -18.72 4.11
N VAL A 174 14.39 -18.77 2.98
CA VAL A 174 14.59 -17.62 2.11
C VAL A 174 14.10 -17.94 0.71
N TYR A 175 13.11 -17.17 0.25
CA TYR A 175 12.68 -17.20 -1.14
C TYR A 175 13.55 -16.23 -1.96
N VAL A 176 14.36 -16.80 -2.84
CA VAL A 176 15.29 -16.09 -3.72
C VAL A 176 14.66 -15.92 -5.10
N ASN A 177 14.82 -14.72 -5.66
CA ASN A 177 14.23 -14.29 -6.94
C ASN A 177 12.71 -14.42 -6.96
N ILE A 178 12.07 -14.25 -5.81
CA ILE A 178 10.62 -14.30 -5.70
C ILE A 178 10.02 -13.02 -6.22
N ASN A 179 9.13 -13.15 -7.20
CA ASN A 179 8.41 -12.00 -7.71
C ASN A 179 7.38 -11.49 -6.69
N ARG A 180 6.87 -10.28 -6.95
CA ARG A 180 5.87 -9.63 -6.10
C ARG A 180 4.60 -10.46 -5.86
N PHE A 181 4.15 -11.24 -6.85
CA PHE A 181 3.02 -12.17 -6.67
C PHE A 181 3.36 -13.30 -5.70
N GLY A 182 4.54 -13.88 -5.83
CA GLY A 182 5.04 -14.90 -4.92
C GLY A 182 5.10 -14.39 -3.49
N ILE A 183 5.59 -13.17 -3.28
CA ILE A 183 5.64 -12.51 -1.97
C ILE A 183 4.24 -12.42 -1.37
N LEU A 184 3.26 -11.89 -2.10
CA LEU A 184 1.88 -11.77 -1.63
C LEU A 184 1.22 -13.14 -1.39
N TYR A 185 1.41 -14.09 -2.31
CA TYR A 185 0.92 -15.45 -2.17
C TYR A 185 1.44 -16.09 -0.87
N ARG A 186 2.74 -15.95 -0.59
CA ARG A 186 3.36 -16.47 0.63
C ARG A 186 2.91 -15.73 1.89
N MET A 187 2.69 -14.41 1.83
CA MET A 187 2.06 -13.67 2.92
C MET A 187 0.66 -14.20 3.26
N LEU A 188 -0.10 -14.67 2.27
CA LEU A 188 -1.42 -15.28 2.52
C LEU A 188 -1.28 -16.68 3.09
N THR A 189 -0.42 -17.52 2.51
CA THR A 189 -0.32 -18.94 2.85
C THR A 189 0.42 -19.19 4.16
N LEU A 190 1.40 -18.35 4.52
CA LEU A 190 2.16 -18.48 5.78
C LEU A 190 1.36 -18.00 6.99
N ASN A 191 0.35 -17.14 6.77
CA ASN A 191 -0.53 -16.62 7.82
C ASN A 191 -1.87 -17.37 7.93
N THR A 192 -2.05 -18.51 7.24
CA THR A 192 -3.30 -19.28 7.31
C THR A 192 -3.54 -19.79 8.73
N GLY A 193 -4.66 -19.37 9.35
CA GLY A 193 -5.01 -19.71 10.73
C GLY A 193 -4.78 -18.59 11.76
N GLN A 194 -4.15 -17.48 11.37
CA GLN A 194 -4.07 -16.25 12.17
C GLN A 194 -5.09 -15.21 11.66
N THR A 195 -5.33 -14.13 12.41
CA THR A 195 -6.11 -12.99 11.90
C THR A 195 -5.43 -12.47 10.63
N PRO A 196 -6.04 -12.60 9.44
CA PRO A 196 -5.37 -12.31 8.19
C PRO A 196 -5.11 -10.80 8.07
N MET A 197 -3.99 -10.45 7.45
CA MET A 197 -3.70 -9.07 7.10
C MET A 197 -4.63 -8.62 5.97
N SER A 198 -5.09 -7.37 6.00
CA SER A 198 -5.92 -6.89 4.90
C SER A 198 -5.10 -6.88 3.61
N VAL A 199 -5.74 -7.27 2.51
CA VAL A 199 -5.17 -7.19 1.16
C VAL A 199 -4.57 -5.82 0.89
N ARG A 200 -5.31 -4.76 1.24
CA ARG A 200 -4.87 -3.35 1.15
C ARG A 200 -3.51 -3.15 1.81
N HIS A 201 -3.36 -3.63 3.05
CA HIS A 201 -2.11 -3.50 3.78
C HIS A 201 -0.97 -4.35 3.17
N GLN A 202 -1.26 -5.53 2.60
CA GLN A 202 -0.25 -6.38 1.96
C GLN A 202 0.30 -5.74 0.71
N ILE A 203 -0.58 -5.16 -0.11
CA ILE A 203 -0.18 -4.41 -1.29
C ILE A 203 0.63 -3.17 -0.86
N GLU A 204 0.26 -2.49 0.23
CA GLU A 204 1.06 -1.38 0.74
C GLU A 204 2.50 -1.78 1.12
N ILE A 205 2.70 -2.92 1.80
CA ILE A 205 4.04 -3.45 2.09
C ILE A 205 4.80 -3.76 0.80
N LEU A 206 4.13 -4.38 -0.16
CA LEU A 206 4.77 -4.80 -1.40
C LEU A 206 5.26 -3.60 -2.22
N TYR A 207 4.47 -2.55 -2.24
CA TYR A 207 4.73 -1.32 -3.00
C TYR A 207 5.32 -0.21 -2.12
N SER A 208 5.86 -0.55 -0.94
CA SER A 208 6.55 0.39 -0.04
C SER A 208 7.62 1.23 -0.72
N ASP A 209 8.26 0.64 -1.73
CA ASP A 209 9.37 1.24 -2.47
C ASP A 209 8.91 2.38 -3.37
N TYR A 210 7.61 2.44 -3.70
CA TYR A 210 6.95 3.58 -4.35
C TYR A 210 6.62 4.71 -3.37
N TYR A 211 7.00 4.60 -2.09
CA TYR A 211 6.93 5.73 -1.18
C TYR A 211 8.01 6.75 -1.59
N VAL A 212 7.75 7.46 -2.69
CA VAL A 212 8.70 8.41 -3.23
C VAL A 212 8.67 9.68 -2.40
N LYS A 213 9.85 10.13 -1.96
CA LYS A 213 10.08 11.53 -1.57
C LYS A 213 9.89 12.37 -2.84
N GLU A 214 8.66 12.77 -3.12
CA GLU A 214 8.24 13.65 -4.22
C GLU A 214 8.87 13.35 -5.60
N LYS A 215 8.09 12.75 -6.51
CA LYS A 215 8.50 12.57 -7.93
C LYS A 215 7.49 13.29 -8.82
N ASP A 216 7.99 14.15 -9.70
CA ASP A 216 7.17 14.93 -10.64
C ASP A 216 6.05 15.76 -9.99
N GLY A 217 6.28 16.26 -8.77
CA GLY A 217 5.28 16.99 -7.98
C GLY A 217 4.19 16.12 -7.36
N ILE A 218 4.38 14.79 -7.37
CA ILE A 218 3.49 13.80 -6.79
C ILE A 218 4.10 13.22 -5.52
N ILE A 219 3.32 13.24 -4.44
CA ILE A 219 3.67 12.72 -3.12
C ILE A 219 2.61 11.70 -2.71
N LEU A 220 3.05 10.48 -2.40
CA LEU A 220 2.20 9.44 -1.85
C LEU A 220 2.22 9.50 -0.33
N ILE A 221 1.06 9.81 0.28
CA ILE A 221 0.91 9.97 1.73
C ILE A 221 0.29 8.72 2.36
N ARG A 222 0.68 8.40 3.61
CA ARG A 222 0.05 7.33 4.39
C ARG A 222 -1.21 7.83 5.09
N GLU A 223 -2.11 6.91 5.41
CA GLU A 223 -3.37 7.19 6.09
C GLU A 223 -3.19 7.83 7.48
N ALA A 224 -2.12 7.46 8.20
CA ALA A 224 -1.80 8.00 9.53
C ALA A 224 -1.25 9.45 9.51
N PHE A 225 -0.95 10.03 8.34
CA PHE A 225 -0.60 11.44 8.21
C PHE A 225 -1.87 12.30 8.04
N GLU A 226 -2.75 12.26 9.03
CA GLU A 226 -3.89 13.18 9.16
C GLU A 226 -3.48 14.62 9.48
N SER A 227 -2.17 14.91 9.59
CA SER A 227 -1.64 16.21 9.96
C SER A 227 -1.85 17.30 8.91
N TYR A 228 -2.19 16.95 7.66
CA TYR A 228 -2.58 17.92 6.65
C TYR A 228 -4.10 18.11 6.68
N LYS A 229 -4.55 19.16 7.38
CA LYS A 229 -5.96 19.62 7.41
C LYS A 229 -6.55 19.93 6.01
N THR A 230 -5.72 19.96 4.97
CA THR A 230 -6.11 20.17 3.58
C THR A 230 -5.26 19.27 2.69
N VAL A 231 -5.86 18.27 2.06
CA VAL A 231 -5.17 17.47 1.03
C VAL A 231 -4.89 18.40 -0.16
N LYS A 232 -3.61 18.60 -0.49
CA LYS A 232 -3.21 19.46 -1.60
C LYS A 232 -3.15 18.65 -2.90
N VAL A 233 -3.39 19.31 -4.03
CA VAL A 233 -3.13 18.73 -5.36
C VAL A 233 -1.69 18.24 -5.42
N GLY A 234 -1.48 17.04 -5.94
CA GLY A 234 -0.18 16.36 -5.92
C GLY A 234 0.04 15.46 -4.71
N GLN A 235 -0.81 15.52 -3.68
CA GLN A 235 -0.76 14.58 -2.55
C GLN A 235 -1.87 13.55 -2.67
N TYR A 236 -1.51 12.28 -2.78
CA TYR A 236 -2.47 11.17 -2.93
C TYR A 236 -2.27 10.15 -1.82
N LYS A 237 -3.38 9.69 -1.24
CA LYS A 237 -3.33 8.55 -0.32
C LYS A 237 -2.85 7.35 -1.10
N PHE A 238 -1.72 6.79 -0.69
CA PHE A 238 -1.10 5.66 -1.36
C PHE A 238 -2.09 4.49 -1.54
N SER A 239 -2.88 4.27 -0.50
CA SER A 239 -3.84 3.20 -0.43
C SER A 239 -5.03 3.37 -1.37
N ASP A 240 -5.40 4.61 -1.72
CA ASP A 240 -6.44 4.88 -2.73
C ASP A 240 -5.90 4.70 -4.16
N VAL A 241 -4.62 5.05 -4.40
CA VAL A 241 -3.94 4.80 -5.68
C VAL A 241 -3.85 3.30 -5.95
N ILE A 242 -3.47 2.52 -4.94
CA ILE A 242 -3.44 1.05 -5.02
C ILE A 242 -4.82 0.46 -5.36
N GLU A 243 -5.90 0.96 -4.74
CA GLU A 243 -7.25 0.52 -5.11
C GLU A 243 -7.58 0.85 -6.57
N GLY A 244 -7.17 2.02 -7.07
CA GLY A 244 -7.34 2.41 -8.47
C GLY A 244 -6.62 1.49 -9.45
N VAL A 245 -5.34 1.21 -9.21
CA VAL A 245 -4.53 0.30 -10.05
C VAL A 245 -5.08 -1.13 -10.01
N THR A 246 -5.48 -1.60 -8.83
CA THR A 246 -6.09 -2.93 -8.69
C THR A 246 -7.40 -3.02 -9.47
N SER A 247 -8.25 -1.99 -9.38
CA SER A 247 -9.50 -1.88 -10.14
C SER A 247 -9.27 -1.91 -11.66
N TYR A 248 -8.17 -1.32 -12.14
CA TYR A 248 -7.77 -1.40 -13.55
C TYR A 248 -7.42 -2.82 -13.99
N ILE A 249 -6.62 -3.53 -13.20
CA ILE A 249 -6.18 -4.89 -13.52
C ILE A 249 -7.34 -5.88 -13.47
N ASP A 250 -8.22 -5.72 -12.49
CA ASP A 250 -9.38 -6.59 -12.31
C ASP A 250 -10.53 -6.25 -13.24
N GLY A 251 -10.60 -5.01 -13.72
CA GLY A 251 -11.72 -4.48 -14.49
C GLY A 251 -12.99 -4.29 -13.67
N SER A 252 -12.84 -4.15 -12.35
CA SER A 252 -13.94 -4.06 -11.39
C SER A 252 -13.75 -2.87 -10.46
N GLU A 253 -14.78 -2.04 -10.37
CA GLU A 253 -14.84 -0.89 -9.48
C GLU A 253 -15.05 -1.27 -8.01
N PHE A 254 -15.38 -2.54 -7.75
CA PHE A 254 -15.62 -3.01 -6.39
C PHE A 254 -14.31 -3.45 -5.72
N PRO A 255 -14.09 -3.08 -4.45
CA PRO A 255 -12.94 -3.55 -3.71
C PRO A 255 -12.96 -5.08 -3.62
N LEU A 256 -11.77 -5.67 -3.62
CA LEU A 256 -11.59 -7.12 -3.49
C LEU A 256 -12.32 -7.66 -2.25
N ASP A 257 -13.19 -8.65 -2.46
CA ASP A 257 -13.90 -9.29 -1.35
C ASP A 257 -12.92 -10.06 -0.47
N ARG A 258 -13.09 -9.93 0.86
CA ARG A 258 -12.22 -10.52 1.88
C ARG A 258 -12.26 -12.05 1.88
N PHE A 259 -13.30 -12.66 1.30
CA PHE A 259 -13.56 -14.10 1.41
C PHE A 259 -13.09 -14.95 0.24
N ASP A 260 -12.68 -14.34 -0.88
CA ASP A 260 -12.31 -15.13 -2.06
C ASP A 260 -10.80 -15.07 -2.33
N LEU A 261 -10.06 -15.76 -1.46
CA LEU A 261 -8.60 -15.95 -1.56
C LEU A 261 -8.19 -16.37 -2.98
N LEU A 262 -9.03 -17.15 -3.68
CA LEU A 262 -8.79 -17.58 -5.04
C LEU A 262 -8.92 -16.45 -6.06
N ASN A 263 -9.94 -15.60 -5.94
CA ASN A 263 -10.04 -14.40 -6.80
C ASN A 263 -8.88 -13.45 -6.50
N TYR A 264 -8.50 -13.31 -5.24
CA TYR A 264 -7.34 -12.50 -4.88
C TYR A 264 -6.05 -13.04 -5.51
N ILE A 265 -5.78 -14.34 -5.40
CA ILE A 265 -4.62 -14.96 -6.06
C ILE A 265 -4.69 -14.77 -7.58
N LYS A 266 -5.86 -14.86 -8.21
CA LYS A 266 -6.03 -14.62 -9.65
C LYS A 266 -5.73 -13.17 -10.02
N SER A 267 -6.24 -12.20 -9.27
CA SER A 267 -5.99 -10.77 -9.46
C SER A 267 -4.53 -10.43 -9.30
N LEU A 268 -3.88 -10.95 -8.26
CA LEU A 268 -2.45 -10.79 -8.05
C LEU A 268 -1.61 -11.47 -9.15
N LYS A 269 -2.07 -12.62 -9.66
CA LYS A 269 -1.41 -13.32 -10.75
C LYS A 269 -1.50 -12.51 -12.04
N LYS A 270 -2.69 -11.98 -12.38
CA LYS A 270 -2.87 -11.04 -13.49
C LYS A 270 -1.95 -9.82 -13.34
N LEU A 271 -1.93 -9.23 -12.16
CA LEU A 271 -1.01 -8.14 -11.83
C LEU A 271 0.44 -8.58 -12.09
N SER A 272 0.86 -9.81 -11.74
CA SER A 272 2.19 -10.39 -12.03
C SER A 272 2.56 -10.66 -13.47
N GLU A 273 1.58 -11.02 -14.29
CA GLU A 273 1.78 -11.47 -15.67
C GLU A 273 1.79 -10.30 -16.68
N GLU A 274 1.42 -9.09 -16.27
CA GLU A 274 1.62 -7.89 -17.09
C GLU A 274 3.10 -7.46 -17.01
N ASP A 275 3.83 -7.64 -18.11
CA ASP A 275 5.29 -7.50 -18.22
C ASP A 275 5.84 -6.08 -17.87
N ASN A 276 4.97 -5.05 -17.70
CA ASN A 276 5.34 -3.65 -17.47
C ASN A 276 4.62 -3.01 -16.26
N LYS A 277 4.71 -3.59 -15.06
CA LYS A 277 4.01 -3.07 -13.86
C LYS A 277 4.55 -1.75 -13.31
N GLU A 278 5.87 -1.55 -13.39
CA GLU A 278 6.49 -0.30 -12.96
C GLU A 278 5.95 0.84 -13.82
N ASP A 279 5.73 0.59 -15.12
CA ASP A 279 5.00 1.51 -15.98
C ASP A 279 3.54 1.66 -15.53
N ILE A 280 2.75 0.60 -15.33
CA ILE A 280 1.30 0.76 -15.07
C ILE A 280 0.99 1.59 -13.82
N PHE A 281 1.71 1.37 -12.70
CA PHE A 281 1.47 2.16 -11.49
C PHE A 281 1.84 3.64 -11.73
N GLU A 282 3.00 3.90 -12.34
CA GLU A 282 3.46 5.26 -12.63
C GLU A 282 2.60 5.95 -13.68
N GLU A 283 2.22 5.27 -14.76
CA GLU A 283 1.31 5.73 -15.81
C GLU A 283 -0.07 6.07 -15.24
N PHE A 284 -0.66 5.16 -14.45
CA PHE A 284 -1.95 5.40 -13.81
C PHE A 284 -1.90 6.62 -12.90
N LEU A 285 -0.87 6.71 -12.06
CA LEU A 285 -0.69 7.83 -11.14
C LEU A 285 -0.46 9.15 -11.88
N ALA A 286 0.34 9.15 -12.95
CA ALA A 286 0.61 10.32 -13.77
C ALA A 286 -0.65 10.82 -14.49
N VAL A 287 -1.43 9.90 -15.09
CA VAL A 287 -2.70 10.23 -15.75
C VAL A 287 -3.73 10.74 -14.75
N TYR A 288 -3.86 10.09 -13.59
CA TYR A 288 -4.75 10.55 -12.53
C TYR A 288 -4.34 11.94 -12.04
N HIS A 289 -3.04 12.17 -11.82
CA HIS A 289 -2.52 13.46 -11.39
C HIS A 289 -2.83 14.57 -12.40
N LEU A 290 -2.57 14.32 -13.69
CA LEU A 290 -2.87 15.26 -14.76
C LEU A 290 -4.37 15.58 -14.83
N PHE A 291 -5.23 14.57 -14.74
CA PHE A 291 -6.68 14.74 -14.71
C PHE A 291 -7.11 15.62 -13.54
N VAL A 292 -6.70 15.30 -12.31
CA VAL A 292 -7.06 16.08 -11.11
C VAL A 292 -6.56 17.52 -11.23
N LYS A 293 -5.32 17.72 -11.66
CA LYS A 293 -4.74 19.06 -11.86
C LYS A 293 -5.56 19.88 -12.85
N LYS A 294 -5.93 19.29 -14.00
CA LYS A 294 -6.69 19.99 -15.04
C LYS A 294 -8.14 20.25 -14.64
N ILE A 295 -8.78 19.33 -13.94
CA ILE A 295 -10.15 19.54 -13.45
C ILE A 295 -10.21 20.63 -12.39
N ILE A 296 -9.25 20.69 -11.46
CA ILE A 296 -9.19 21.74 -10.44
C ILE A 296 -8.84 23.10 -11.06
N GLU A 297 -7.94 23.14 -12.03
CA GLU A 297 -7.63 24.36 -12.79
C GLU A 297 -8.89 24.89 -13.49
N LYS A 298 -9.58 24.03 -14.24
CA LYS A 298 -10.80 24.40 -14.96
C LYS A 298 -12.02 24.58 -14.06
N SER A 299 -11.95 24.24 -12.77
CA SER A 299 -13.04 24.48 -11.83
C SER A 299 -13.13 25.91 -11.34
N GLU A 300 -12.18 26.79 -11.71
CA GLU A 300 -12.21 28.22 -11.37
C GLU A 300 -12.43 28.47 -9.86
N ALA A 301 -11.77 27.66 -9.03
CA ALA A 301 -11.92 27.70 -7.57
C ALA A 301 -13.36 27.53 -7.04
N TRP A 302 -14.21 26.81 -7.79
CA TRP A 302 -15.57 26.46 -7.40
C TRP A 302 -15.68 25.96 -5.96
N LYS A 303 -16.72 26.45 -5.28
CA LYS A 303 -17.12 26.06 -3.93
C LYS A 303 -18.61 25.75 -3.93
N PHE A 304 -18.96 24.61 -3.35
CA PHE A 304 -20.36 24.21 -3.21
C PHE A 304 -21.12 25.19 -2.32
N ASN A 305 -22.29 25.66 -2.80
CA ASN A 305 -23.10 26.64 -2.11
C ASN A 305 -24.58 26.24 -2.12
N TYR A 306 -25.13 25.94 -0.93
CA TYR A 306 -26.53 25.54 -0.81
C TYR A 306 -27.53 26.60 -1.28
N ASN A 307 -27.17 27.89 -1.20
CA ASN A 307 -28.07 29.00 -1.53
C ASN A 307 -28.30 29.17 -3.04
N GLU A 308 -27.48 28.50 -3.85
CA GLU A 308 -27.53 28.58 -5.31
C GLU A 308 -28.31 27.41 -5.92
N LEU A 309 -28.69 26.43 -5.09
CA LEU A 309 -29.49 25.29 -5.50
C LEU A 309 -30.97 25.66 -5.65
N THR A 310 -31.62 25.02 -6.62
CA THR A 310 -33.09 24.99 -6.70
C THR A 310 -33.68 24.30 -5.47
N ALA A 311 -34.95 24.59 -5.16
CA ALA A 311 -35.65 23.94 -4.04
C ALA A 311 -35.68 22.40 -4.17
N GLU A 312 -35.77 21.90 -5.41
CA GLU A 312 -35.68 20.48 -5.72
C GLU A 312 -34.29 19.91 -5.38
N ASN A 313 -33.22 20.55 -5.87
CA ASN A 313 -31.85 20.09 -5.62
C ASN A 313 -31.47 20.20 -4.13
N LEU A 314 -31.93 21.25 -3.46
CA LEU A 314 -31.71 21.46 -2.03
C LEU A 314 -32.36 20.35 -1.17
N SER A 315 -33.42 19.70 -1.67
CA SER A 315 -34.11 18.61 -0.96
C SER A 315 -33.25 17.36 -0.75
N PHE A 316 -32.19 17.18 -1.56
CA PHE A 316 -31.21 16.10 -1.38
C PHE A 316 -30.22 16.35 -0.24
N PHE A 317 -30.20 17.57 0.33
CA PHE A 317 -29.37 17.99 1.45
C PHE A 317 -30.25 18.34 2.67
N PRO A 318 -30.87 17.34 3.33
CA PRO A 318 -31.75 17.59 4.46
C PRO A 318 -31.00 18.25 5.62
N ILE A 319 -31.75 18.96 6.47
CA ILE A 319 -31.24 19.52 7.72
C ILE A 319 -30.92 18.37 8.67
N VAL A 320 -29.69 18.33 9.19
CA VAL A 320 -29.20 17.28 10.11
C VAL A 320 -29.05 17.76 11.54
N GLY A 321 -29.18 19.06 11.78
CA GLY A 321 -29.13 19.67 13.11
C GLY A 321 -28.82 21.16 13.03
N ASN A 322 -28.44 21.72 14.16
CA ASN A 322 -27.91 23.08 14.25
C ASN A 322 -26.47 23.04 14.79
N ASP A 323 -25.65 24.00 14.39
CA ASP A 323 -24.29 24.14 14.91
C ASP A 323 -24.29 24.83 16.29
N LYS A 324 -23.09 25.11 16.83
CA LYS A 324 -22.93 25.75 18.15
C LYS A 324 -23.48 27.18 18.22
N ASN A 325 -23.73 27.81 17.08
CA ASN A 325 -24.27 29.16 16.95
C ASN A 325 -25.77 29.14 16.61
N GLU A 326 -26.43 27.99 16.72
CA GLU A 326 -27.83 27.76 16.33
C GLU A 326 -28.10 27.90 14.82
N GLU A 327 -27.06 27.90 13.97
CA GLU A 327 -27.22 27.93 12.52
C GLU A 327 -27.58 26.55 11.98
N THR A 328 -28.48 26.51 11.00
CA THR A 328 -28.94 25.27 10.37
C THR A 328 -27.80 24.55 9.66
N VAL A 329 -27.53 23.31 10.05
CA VAL A 329 -26.56 22.43 9.42
C VAL A 329 -27.27 21.47 8.48
N ARG A 330 -26.88 21.51 7.21
CA ARG A 330 -27.34 20.56 6.19
C ARG A 330 -26.39 19.38 6.09
N LEU A 331 -26.92 18.27 5.61
CA LEU A 331 -26.15 17.09 5.27
C LEU A 331 -25.00 17.47 4.33
N ALA A 332 -23.77 17.14 4.73
CA ALA A 332 -22.59 17.52 3.96
C ALA A 332 -22.61 16.90 2.54
N PRO A 333 -22.17 17.66 1.52
CA PRO A 333 -22.06 17.16 0.16
C PRO A 333 -20.94 16.14 0.04
N PHE A 334 -20.95 15.39 -1.06
CA PHE A 334 -19.84 14.51 -1.44
C PHE A 334 -18.49 15.26 -1.39
N GLY A 335 -18.40 16.49 -1.88
CA GLY A 335 -17.23 17.37 -1.70
C GLY A 335 -17.60 18.84 -1.85
N ASN A 336 -16.92 19.72 -1.12
CA ASN A 336 -17.20 21.16 -1.14
C ASN A 336 -16.42 21.92 -2.22
N ASP A 337 -15.44 21.27 -2.86
CA ASP A 337 -14.70 21.78 -4.00
C ASP A 337 -14.21 20.61 -4.87
N ALA A 338 -13.69 20.91 -6.06
CA ALA A 338 -13.19 19.91 -6.99
C ALA A 338 -12.13 18.98 -6.36
N SER A 339 -11.23 19.52 -5.52
CA SER A 339 -10.22 18.69 -4.86
C SER A 339 -10.84 17.67 -3.90
N GLN A 340 -11.82 18.07 -3.10
CA GLN A 340 -12.51 17.18 -2.16
C GLN A 340 -13.33 16.09 -2.86
N VAL A 341 -13.79 16.34 -4.08
CA VAL A 341 -14.50 15.34 -4.91
C VAL A 341 -13.50 14.35 -5.51
N PHE A 342 -12.51 14.84 -6.26
CA PHE A 342 -11.64 13.99 -7.07
C PHE A 342 -10.45 13.39 -6.32
N LEU A 343 -10.30 13.64 -5.01
CA LEU A 343 -9.31 12.96 -4.17
C LEU A 343 -9.91 11.82 -3.33
N LYS A 344 -11.17 11.43 -3.57
CA LYS A 344 -11.80 10.31 -2.86
C LYS A 344 -11.53 8.97 -3.51
N SER A 345 -11.40 7.92 -2.69
CA SER A 345 -11.14 6.54 -3.13
C SER A 345 -12.12 6.01 -4.18
N GLN A 346 -13.40 6.43 -4.14
CA GLN A 346 -14.40 6.02 -5.12
C GLN A 346 -14.03 6.43 -6.55
N VAL A 347 -13.37 7.58 -6.70
CA VAL A 347 -12.95 8.12 -7.98
C VAL A 347 -11.79 7.33 -8.56
N PHE A 348 -10.80 6.96 -7.73
CA PHE A 348 -9.66 6.13 -8.14
C PHE A 348 -10.13 4.78 -8.68
N THR A 349 -10.99 4.07 -7.96
CA THR A 349 -11.51 2.79 -8.44
C THR A 349 -12.42 2.94 -9.66
N GLY A 350 -13.18 4.03 -9.73
CA GLY A 350 -14.00 4.34 -10.90
C GLY A 350 -13.13 4.50 -12.15
N LEU A 351 -12.05 5.28 -12.07
CA LEU A 351 -11.12 5.43 -13.19
C LEU A 351 -10.48 4.10 -13.56
N GLY A 352 -9.97 3.34 -12.59
CA GLY A 352 -9.34 2.04 -12.85
C GLY A 352 -10.24 1.12 -13.69
N ALA A 353 -11.47 0.89 -13.22
CA ALA A 353 -12.43 0.04 -13.91
C ALA A 353 -12.82 0.60 -15.29
N ALA A 354 -12.93 1.92 -15.42
CA ALA A 354 -13.22 2.57 -16.69
C ALA A 354 -12.10 2.35 -17.71
N LEU A 355 -10.83 2.55 -17.32
CA LEU A 355 -9.68 2.33 -18.18
C LEU A 355 -9.58 0.89 -18.65
N SER A 356 -9.83 -0.07 -17.76
CA SER A 356 -9.90 -1.49 -18.11
C SER A 356 -10.98 -1.78 -19.15
N ASN A 357 -12.16 -1.15 -18.98
CA ASN A 357 -13.27 -1.26 -19.92
C ASN A 357 -12.95 -0.64 -21.29
N LEU A 358 -12.37 0.56 -21.31
CA LEU A 358 -11.98 1.26 -22.54
C LEU A 358 -10.90 0.50 -23.30
N LYS A 359 -9.91 -0.05 -22.58
CA LYS A 359 -8.83 -0.87 -23.14
C LYS A 359 -9.34 -2.17 -23.74
N SER A 360 -10.17 -2.92 -23.00
CA SER A 360 -10.76 -4.18 -23.49
C SER A 360 -11.67 -4.00 -24.71
N ARG A 361 -12.20 -2.79 -24.92
CA ARG A 361 -12.98 -2.42 -26.12
C ARG A 361 -12.15 -1.84 -27.26
N GLY A 362 -10.83 -1.69 -27.09
CA GLY A 362 -9.94 -1.09 -28.08
C GLY A 362 -10.17 0.40 -28.32
N ILE A 363 -10.83 1.10 -27.39
CA ILE A 363 -11.11 2.54 -27.49
C ILE A 363 -9.83 3.32 -27.17
N VAL A 364 -9.11 2.86 -26.14
CA VAL A 364 -7.82 3.38 -25.66
C VAL A 364 -6.82 2.23 -25.71
N ALA A 365 -5.65 2.40 -26.34
CA ALA A 365 -4.66 1.32 -26.40
C ALA A 365 -3.81 1.24 -25.13
N THR A 366 -3.40 2.40 -24.61
CA THR A 366 -2.58 2.53 -23.38
C THR A 366 -3.13 3.64 -22.49
N ILE A 367 -2.87 3.56 -21.18
CA ILE A 367 -3.31 4.58 -20.21
C ILE A 367 -2.75 5.96 -20.61
N ASP A 368 -1.51 5.98 -21.08
CA ASP A 368 -0.77 7.18 -21.47
C ASP A 368 -1.39 8.00 -22.60
N GLU A 369 -2.19 7.39 -23.49
CA GLU A 369 -2.94 8.14 -24.53
C GLU A 369 -3.83 9.23 -23.93
N LEU A 370 -4.28 9.04 -22.68
CA LEU A 370 -5.13 10.02 -22.02
C LEU A 370 -4.39 11.32 -21.68
N LYS A 371 -3.05 11.31 -21.60
CA LYS A 371 -2.26 12.52 -21.34
C LYS A 371 -2.51 13.60 -22.39
N GLU A 372 -2.73 13.20 -23.63
CA GLU A 372 -2.98 14.11 -24.76
C GLU A 372 -4.41 14.68 -24.79
N VAL A 373 -5.40 13.92 -24.30
CA VAL A 373 -6.83 14.31 -24.42
C VAL A 373 -7.37 15.02 -23.18
N ILE A 374 -6.82 14.75 -21.99
CA ILE A 374 -7.24 15.38 -20.73
C ILE A 374 -7.23 16.93 -20.79
N PRO A 375 -6.23 17.60 -21.38
CA PRO A 375 -6.23 19.07 -21.50
C PRO A 375 -7.46 19.63 -22.25
N SER A 376 -8.04 18.82 -23.15
CA SER A 376 -9.17 19.17 -24.01
C SER A 376 -10.54 18.96 -23.36
N ILE A 377 -10.60 18.50 -22.11
CA ILE A 377 -11.84 18.44 -21.32
C ILE A 377 -12.49 19.83 -21.26
N LYS A 378 -13.79 19.88 -21.52
CA LYS A 378 -14.59 21.11 -21.61
C LYS A 378 -15.86 21.03 -20.77
N PHE A 379 -16.40 22.21 -20.50
CA PHE A 379 -17.74 22.40 -19.93
C PHE A 379 -18.67 22.89 -21.03
N LYS A 380 -19.89 22.37 -21.05
CA LYS A 380 -20.94 22.77 -21.98
C LYS A 380 -21.52 24.13 -21.62
N THR A 381 -21.66 24.41 -20.33
CA THR A 381 -22.15 25.69 -19.82
C THR A 381 -21.02 26.45 -19.12
N ASN A 382 -20.98 26.41 -17.79
CA ASN A 382 -19.92 26.97 -16.97
C ASN A 382 -19.49 25.93 -15.93
N PRO A 383 -18.24 26.02 -15.42
CA PRO A 383 -17.72 25.04 -14.48
C PRO A 383 -18.57 24.89 -13.22
N LYS A 384 -19.12 26.00 -12.70
CA LYS A 384 -19.89 26.01 -11.46
C LYS A 384 -21.14 25.14 -11.56
N ASP A 385 -21.97 25.35 -12.58
CA ASP A 385 -23.20 24.56 -12.79
C ASP A 385 -22.87 23.08 -13.00
N ALA A 386 -21.77 22.78 -13.70
CA ALA A 386 -21.31 21.42 -13.93
C ALA A 386 -20.94 20.69 -12.62
N PHE A 387 -20.18 21.34 -11.74
CA PHE A 387 -19.80 20.74 -10.45
C PHE A 387 -20.97 20.68 -9.46
N GLU A 388 -21.87 21.66 -9.46
CA GLU A 388 -23.10 21.60 -8.68
C GLU A 388 -23.96 20.41 -9.10
N ASN A 389 -24.18 20.23 -10.40
CA ASN A 389 -24.91 19.09 -10.94
C ASN A 389 -24.24 17.76 -10.55
N LEU A 390 -22.91 17.64 -10.73
CA LEU A 390 -22.15 16.46 -10.30
C LEU A 390 -22.42 16.10 -8.83
N VAL A 391 -22.33 17.07 -7.92
CA VAL A 391 -22.54 16.82 -6.49
C VAL A 391 -24.01 16.47 -6.21
N VAL A 392 -24.97 17.15 -6.84
CA VAL A 392 -26.40 16.81 -6.69
C VAL A 392 -26.68 15.38 -7.16
N ARG A 393 -26.14 14.94 -8.31
CA ARG A 393 -26.32 13.56 -8.81
C ARG A 393 -25.71 12.53 -7.86
N LEU A 394 -24.54 12.80 -7.31
CA LEU A 394 -23.93 11.94 -6.29
C LEU A 394 -24.79 11.82 -5.02
N GLU A 395 -25.51 12.89 -4.66
CA GLU A 395 -26.43 12.86 -3.54
C GLU A 395 -27.75 12.13 -3.81
N GLN A 396 -28.26 12.23 -5.04
CA GLN A 396 -29.37 11.40 -5.49
C GLN A 396 -29.03 9.91 -5.39
N ILE A 397 -27.85 9.52 -5.88
CA ILE A 397 -27.33 8.15 -5.75
C ILE A 397 -27.20 7.75 -4.28
N ARG A 398 -26.70 8.64 -3.41
CA ARG A 398 -26.59 8.37 -1.98
C ARG A 398 -27.95 8.08 -1.34
N LYS A 399 -29.00 8.80 -1.75
CA LYS A 399 -30.36 8.64 -1.23
C LYS A 399 -31.02 7.33 -1.70
N GLU A 400 -30.77 6.92 -2.92
CA GLU A 400 -31.44 5.77 -3.55
C GLU A 400 -30.71 4.44 -3.32
N SER A 401 -29.39 4.49 -3.07
CA SER A 401 -28.58 3.29 -2.93
C SER A 401 -28.56 2.70 -1.52
N ARG A 402 -28.75 1.37 -1.43
CA ARG A 402 -28.51 0.59 -0.20
C ARG A 402 -27.03 0.47 0.15
N LYS A 403 -26.15 0.55 -0.85
CA LYS A 403 -24.70 0.44 -0.72
C LYS A 403 -24.04 1.63 -1.40
N ILE A 404 -24.15 2.78 -0.74
CA ILE A 404 -23.74 4.10 -1.24
C ILE A 404 -22.35 4.06 -1.88
N GLY A 405 -21.36 3.47 -1.20
CA GLY A 405 -19.99 3.39 -1.70
C GLY A 405 -19.86 2.58 -3.00
N GLU A 406 -20.60 1.48 -3.15
CA GLU A 406 -20.59 0.66 -4.38
C GLU A 406 -21.21 1.46 -5.54
N SER A 407 -22.37 2.08 -5.33
CA SER A 407 -23.02 2.88 -6.37
C SER A 407 -22.21 4.10 -6.79
N GLN A 408 -21.53 4.77 -5.86
CA GLN A 408 -20.63 5.89 -6.20
C GLN A 408 -19.44 5.42 -7.04
N ARG A 409 -18.87 4.24 -6.75
CA ARG A 409 -17.78 3.65 -7.56
C ARG A 409 -18.27 3.32 -8.97
N THR A 410 -19.46 2.76 -9.10
CA THR A 410 -20.09 2.48 -10.40
C THR A 410 -20.39 3.77 -11.18
N PHE A 411 -20.87 4.82 -10.51
CA PHE A 411 -21.04 6.14 -11.11
C PHE A 411 -19.74 6.67 -11.69
N PHE A 412 -18.66 6.69 -10.89
CA PHE A 412 -17.38 7.19 -11.40
C PHE A 412 -16.82 6.34 -12.54
N LYS A 413 -17.03 5.01 -12.52
CA LYS A 413 -16.69 4.16 -13.67
C LYS A 413 -17.42 4.59 -14.93
N PHE A 414 -18.73 4.78 -14.88
CA PHE A 414 -19.47 5.21 -16.07
C PHE A 414 -19.16 6.64 -16.49
N PHE A 415 -18.92 7.53 -15.52
CA PHE A 415 -18.46 8.90 -15.78
C PHE A 415 -17.17 8.90 -16.60
N PHE A 416 -16.16 8.14 -16.19
CA PHE A 416 -14.90 8.08 -16.93
C PHE A 416 -15.01 7.35 -18.26
N ILE A 417 -15.86 6.31 -18.36
CA ILE A 417 -16.16 5.66 -19.65
C ILE A 417 -16.75 6.68 -20.61
N SER A 418 -17.78 7.43 -20.20
CA SER A 418 -18.43 8.45 -21.03
C SER A 418 -17.47 9.58 -21.40
N LEU A 419 -16.71 10.08 -20.42
CA LEU A 419 -15.78 11.19 -20.63
C LEU A 419 -14.65 10.86 -21.62
N PHE A 420 -14.18 9.60 -21.67
CA PHE A 420 -13.04 9.20 -22.51
C PHE A 420 -13.41 8.30 -23.69
N ASN A 421 -14.69 8.03 -23.93
CA ASN A 421 -15.12 7.26 -25.09
C ASN A 421 -15.23 8.13 -26.35
N LYS A 422 -14.16 8.12 -27.16
CA LYS A 422 -14.08 8.87 -28.43
C LYS A 422 -15.11 8.47 -29.50
N HIS A 423 -15.89 7.41 -29.29
CA HIS A 423 -16.94 7.00 -30.21
C HIS A 423 -18.31 7.61 -29.88
N ASN A 424 -18.42 8.38 -28.79
CA ASN A 424 -19.62 9.11 -28.43
C ASN A 424 -19.33 10.62 -28.42
N ASP A 425 -19.54 11.27 -29.57
CA ASP A 425 -19.19 12.68 -29.78
C ASP A 425 -19.91 13.64 -28.81
N ASP A 426 -21.10 13.27 -28.33
CA ASP A 426 -21.90 14.10 -27.42
C ASP A 426 -21.32 14.11 -25.99
N GLU A 427 -20.78 12.98 -25.52
CA GLU A 427 -20.24 12.83 -24.16
C GLU A 427 -18.72 13.05 -24.08
N TYR A 428 -18.01 12.83 -25.19
CA TYR A 428 -16.56 12.79 -25.21
C TYR A 428 -15.95 14.13 -24.78
N LEU A 429 -15.18 14.07 -23.69
CA LEU A 429 -14.51 15.21 -23.05
C LEU A 429 -15.47 16.30 -22.51
N VAL A 430 -16.76 16.02 -22.39
CA VAL A 430 -17.77 16.95 -21.84
C VAL A 430 -18.21 16.50 -20.45
N ILE A 431 -17.94 17.32 -19.43
CA ILE A 431 -18.20 16.94 -18.03
C ILE A 431 -19.69 16.73 -17.77
N GLU A 432 -20.54 17.67 -18.17
CA GLU A 432 -21.98 17.64 -17.88
C GLU A 432 -22.67 16.43 -18.53
N ASP A 433 -22.36 16.15 -19.78
CA ASP A 433 -22.94 15.03 -20.53
C ASP A 433 -22.42 13.68 -19.98
N ALA A 434 -21.14 13.62 -19.57
CA ALA A 434 -20.59 12.44 -18.89
C ALA A 434 -21.22 12.20 -17.50
N VAL A 435 -21.50 13.25 -16.73
CA VAL A 435 -22.20 13.16 -15.43
C VAL A 435 -23.61 12.61 -15.61
N GLU A 436 -24.35 13.10 -16.59
CA GLU A 436 -25.73 12.68 -16.82
C GLU A 436 -25.80 11.23 -17.32
N SER A 437 -24.93 10.87 -18.27
CA SER A 437 -24.81 9.49 -18.76
C SER A 437 -24.42 8.52 -17.64
N ALA A 438 -23.49 8.92 -16.77
CA ALA A 438 -23.10 8.13 -15.61
C ALA A 438 -24.24 7.94 -14.61
N PHE A 439 -25.00 9.01 -14.34
CA PHE A 439 -26.15 8.95 -13.43
C PHE A 439 -27.19 7.95 -13.94
N GLN A 440 -27.62 8.09 -15.20
CA GLN A 440 -28.62 7.21 -15.84
C GLN A 440 -28.22 5.73 -15.91
N ARG A 441 -26.91 5.43 -15.91
CA ARG A 441 -26.39 4.06 -15.96
C ARG A 441 -26.19 3.46 -14.56
N THR A 442 -26.24 4.29 -13.52
CA THR A 442 -26.02 3.89 -12.12
C THR A 442 -27.32 3.71 -11.37
N THR A 443 -28.32 4.54 -11.66
CA THR A 443 -29.70 4.44 -11.16
C THR A 443 -30.53 3.50 -12.03
#